data_AF-A0A6S7LPE8-F1
#
_entry.id   AF-A0A6S7LPE8-F1
#
_cell.length_a   1.000
_cell.length_b   1.000
_cell.length_c   1.000
_cell.angle_alpha   90.00
_cell.angle_beta   90.00
_cell.angle_gamma   90.00
#
_symmetry.space_group_name_H-M   'P 1'
#
loop_
_entity.id
_entity.type
_entity.pdbx_description
1 polymer ?
#
loop_
_entity_poly.entity_id
_entity_poly.type
_entity_poly.pdbx_seq_one_letter_code
_entity_poly.pdbx_strand_id
1 'polypeptide(L)' 'EDGDPLNSEDDVSDDDSSDLFDTDNVVVCQFDRITRSKNKWKFHLKDGIMNLNTKDYVFTKATGEAEW' A
#
# COMPACT_ATOMS: atom_id res chain seq x y z
N GLU A 1 -10.50 -16.87 -39.69
CA GLU A 1 -9.71 -15.65 -39.41
C GLU A 1 -10.51 -14.83 -38.41
N ASP A 2 -10.14 -14.57 -37.18
CA ASP A 2 -9.13 -15.02 -36.21
C ASP A 2 -9.77 -14.58 -34.87
N GLY A 3 -9.95 -15.44 -33.88
CA GLY A 3 -8.90 -15.67 -32.91
C GLY A 3 -8.60 -14.42 -32.07
N ASP A 4 -9.56 -13.93 -31.26
CA ASP A 4 -9.43 -13.96 -29.79
C ASP A 4 -10.67 -13.30 -29.12
N PRO A 5 -11.49 -14.04 -28.36
CA PRO A 5 -12.50 -13.44 -27.50
C PRO A 5 -11.78 -12.64 -26.40
N LEU A 6 -12.23 -11.40 -26.16
CA LEU A 6 -11.77 -10.52 -25.08
C LEU A 6 -12.02 -11.17 -23.69
N ASN A 7 -11.20 -12.16 -23.31
CA ASN A 7 -11.24 -12.80 -22.00
C ASN A 7 -9.98 -13.62 -21.65
N SER A 8 -8.80 -13.29 -22.18
CA SER A 8 -7.54 -14.01 -21.90
C SER A 8 -6.67 -13.39 -20.79
N GLU A 9 -7.10 -12.28 -20.17
CA GLU A 9 -6.35 -11.61 -19.08
C GLU A 9 -7.24 -11.17 -17.91
N ASP A 10 -8.48 -11.66 -17.77
CA ASP A 10 -9.41 -11.23 -16.70
C ASP A 10 -9.20 -11.98 -15.35
N ASP A 11 -8.32 -12.98 -15.32
CA ASP A 11 -7.96 -13.76 -14.11
C ASP A 11 -6.65 -13.26 -13.44
N VAL A 12 -6.21 -12.02 -13.70
CA VAL A 12 -5.04 -11.43 -13.02
C VAL A 12 -5.41 -10.79 -11.67
N SER A 13 -6.14 -11.53 -10.82
CA SER A 13 -6.22 -11.19 -9.40
C SER A 13 -5.13 -11.95 -8.65
N ASP A 14 -3.98 -11.33 -8.44
CA ASP A 14 -2.94 -11.78 -7.50
C ASP A 14 -3.37 -11.56 -6.03
N ASP A 15 -4.67 -11.35 -5.78
CA ASP A 15 -5.23 -10.94 -4.50
C ASP A 15 -5.52 -12.17 -3.62
N ASP A 16 -4.45 -12.84 -3.20
CA ASP A 16 -4.53 -13.80 -2.09
C ASP A 16 -4.64 -12.99 -0.79
N SER A 17 -5.85 -12.50 -0.52
CA SER A 17 -6.20 -11.70 0.68
C SER A 17 -5.85 -12.37 2.02
N SER A 18 -5.43 -13.63 2.01
CA SER A 18 -4.91 -14.38 3.16
C SER A 18 -3.65 -13.75 3.77
N ASP A 19 -2.78 -13.16 2.96
CA ASP A 19 -1.49 -12.60 3.45
C ASP A 19 -1.67 -11.27 4.20
N LEU A 20 -2.84 -10.65 4.10
CA LEU A 20 -3.12 -9.36 4.73
C LEU A 20 -3.25 -9.45 6.26
N PHE A 21 -3.53 -10.65 6.80
CA PHE A 21 -3.79 -10.85 8.23
C PHE A 21 -2.57 -11.34 9.03
N ASP A 22 -1.57 -11.94 8.38
CA ASP A 22 -0.32 -12.40 9.01
C ASP A 22 0.80 -11.35 8.93
N THR A 23 0.45 -10.08 9.15
CA THR A 23 1.42 -8.99 9.09
C THR A 23 1.98 -8.64 10.48
N ASP A 24 3.27 -8.94 10.70
CA ASP A 24 4.00 -8.62 11.94
C ASP A 24 4.17 -7.12 12.22
N ASN A 25 4.02 -6.27 11.20
CA ASN A 25 4.32 -4.84 11.26
C ASN A 25 3.15 -4.00 10.73
N VAL A 26 2.47 -3.27 11.60
CA VAL A 26 1.27 -2.49 11.24
C VAL A 26 1.48 -1.01 11.51
N VAL A 27 1.07 -0.16 10.56
CA VAL A 27 1.04 1.29 10.70
C VAL A 27 -0.40 1.79 10.52
N VAL A 28 -0.94 2.42 11.56
CA VAL A 28 -2.24 3.11 11.52
C VAL A 28 -1.98 4.60 11.65
N CYS A 29 -2.43 5.40 10.68
CA CYS A 29 -2.22 6.84 10.69
C CYS A 29 -3.28 7.56 9.84
N GLN A 30 -3.26 8.89 9.90
CA GLN A 30 -4.03 9.75 9.00
C GLN A 30 -3.11 10.31 7.91
N PHE A 31 -3.67 10.76 6.79
CA PHE A 31 -2.92 11.45 5.74
C PHE A 31 -3.22 12.95 5.76
N ASP A 32 -2.21 13.76 5.48
CA ASP A 32 -2.37 15.18 5.13
C ASP A 32 -2.43 15.35 3.62
N ARG A 33 -1.52 14.70 2.87
CA ARG A 33 -1.42 14.85 1.43
C ARG A 33 -0.80 13.63 0.78
N ILE A 34 -1.47 13.09 -0.23
CA ILE A 34 -0.95 12.03 -1.10
C ILE A 34 -0.76 12.62 -2.50
N THR A 35 0.39 12.38 -3.13
CA THR A 35 0.65 12.84 -4.50
C THR A 35 1.32 11.75 -5.32
N ARG A 36 1.04 11.75 -6.63
CA ARG A 36 1.62 10.83 -7.60
C ARG A 36 2.13 11.59 -8.82
N SER A 37 3.30 11.20 -9.31
CA SER A 37 3.83 11.63 -10.60
C SER A 37 4.39 10.42 -11.35
N LYS A 38 3.69 9.99 -12.41
CA LYS A 38 3.93 8.71 -13.09
C LYS A 38 3.88 7.54 -12.10
N ASN A 39 4.97 6.81 -11.92
CA ASN A 39 5.11 5.70 -10.99
C ASN A 39 5.63 6.12 -9.61
N LYS A 40 6.00 7.39 -9.41
CA LYS A 40 6.52 7.88 -8.13
C LYS A 40 5.39 8.38 -7.24
N TRP A 41 5.37 7.92 -6.00
CA TRP A 41 4.42 8.30 -4.95
C TRP A 41 5.13 9.08 -3.85
N LYS A 42 4.46 10.13 -3.34
CA LYS A 42 4.85 10.82 -2.11
C LYS A 42 3.70 10.86 -1.13
N PHE A 43 4.00 10.54 0.12
CA PHE A 43 3.05 10.46 1.23
C PHE A 43 3.44 11.49 2.29
N HIS A 44 2.50 12.34 2.67
CA HIS A 44 2.56 13.17 3.87
C HIS A 44 1.50 12.66 4.85
N LEU A 45 1.95 12.06 5.94
CA LEU A 45 1.14 11.38 6.95
C LEU A 45 1.23 12.10 8.30
N LYS A 46 0.23 11.90 9.16
CA LYS A 46 0.15 12.45 10.52
C LYS A 46 -0.52 11.50 11.50
N ASP A 47 -0.35 11.80 12.79
CA ASP A 47 -1.05 11.13 13.91
C ASP A 47 -0.97 9.60 13.83
N GLY A 48 0.25 9.07 13.70
CA GLY A 48 0.48 7.65 13.44
C GLY A 48 0.91 6.85 14.65
N ILE A 49 0.44 5.62 14.71
CA ILE A 49 0.81 4.56 15.64
C ILE A 49 1.35 3.40 14.80
N MET A 50 2.52 2.90 15.16
CA MET A 50 3.18 1.80 14.46
C MET A 50 3.52 0.71 15.45
N ASN A 51 3.11 -0.52 15.18
CA ASN A 51 3.64 -1.70 15.86
C ASN A 51 4.63 -2.35 14.91
N LEU A 52 5.92 -2.30 15.23
CA LEU A 52 7.01 -2.82 14.40
C LEU A 52 7.88 -3.77 15.22
N ASN A 53 8.03 -5.01 14.78
CA ASN A 53 8.81 -6.04 15.48
C ASN A 53 8.45 -6.12 16.98
N THR A 54 7.15 -6.15 17.30
CA THR A 54 6.60 -6.16 18.68
C THR A 54 6.87 -4.92 19.52
N LYS A 55 7.36 -3.82 18.90
CA LYS A 55 7.58 -2.54 19.57
C LYS A 55 6.65 -1.46 19.04
N ASP A 56 6.12 -0.68 19.97
CA ASP A 56 5.23 0.43 19.64
C ASP A 56 6.02 1.73 19.41
N TYR A 57 5.65 2.43 18.35
CA TYR A 57 6.17 3.74 17.97
C TYR A 57 5.02 4.68 17.64
N VAL A 58 5.24 5.98 17.87
CA VAL A 58 4.27 7.01 17.52
C VAL A 58 4.96 8.12 16.74
N PHE A 59 4.24 8.73 15.80
CA PHE A 59 4.71 9.92 15.09
C PHE A 59 3.60 10.96 14.97
N THR A 60 3.97 12.23 15.11
CA THR A 60 3.04 13.34 14.81
C THR A 60 2.96 13.61 13.31
N LYS A 61 4.09 13.51 12.59
CA LYS A 61 4.18 13.66 11.14
C LYS A 61 5.20 12.67 10.55
N ALA A 62 4.92 12.16 9.36
CA ALA A 62 5.85 11.33 8.60
C ALA A 62 5.77 11.70 7.10
N THR A 63 6.92 11.61 6.43
CA THR A 63 7.03 11.80 4.97
C THR A 63 7.69 10.58 4.35
N GLY A 64 7.10 10.07 3.28
CA GLY A 64 7.59 8.89 2.56
C GLY A 64 7.55 9.08 1.05
N GLU A 65 8.41 8.34 0.36
CA GLU A 65 8.45 8.25 -1.10
C GLU A 65 8.51 6.77 -1.52
N ALA A 66 7.78 6.38 -2.58
CA ALA A 66 7.78 5.02 -3.11
C ALA A 66 7.65 5.02 -4.65
N GLU A 67 8.00 3.89 -5.28
CA GLU A 67 7.74 3.63 -6.71
C GLU A 67 6.75 2.46 -6.83
N TRP A 68 5.80 2.55 -7.75
CA TRP A 68 4.85 1.47 -8.11
C TRP A 68 5.30 0.77 -9.39
#